data_AF-A0A089LUP3-F1
#
_entry.id   AF-A0A089LUP3-F1
#
_cell.length_a   1.000
_cell.length_b   1.000
_cell.length_c   1.000
_cell.angle_alpha   90.00
_cell.angle_beta   90.00
_cell.angle_gamma   90.00
#
_symmetry.space_group_name_H-M   'P 1'
#
loop_
_entity.id
_entity.type
_entity.pdbx_description
1 polymer ?
#
loop_
_entity_poly.entity_id
_entity_poly.type
_entity_poly.pdbx_seq_one_letter_code
_entity_poly.pdbx_strand_id
1 'polypeptide(L)'
;MRREAGLKGKNAFDFGGMGQSGGMKGRNAFDFGGMKQSGGMKGRNAFDFGGMRQSGGMKGRNAFEFGGMRQSGGKKGKNAFDFGGMRQSGRMKGRNAFDFGGMGQSGGMGQSGGMKGRNAFDFGGMKQSGGMKGRNAFDLDGMRQSGGMKGKNAFDFGGMRQGGGMKGKNAFEFDGMKGKNSTSCS
;
A
#
# COMPACT_ATOMS: atom_id res chain seq x y z
N MET A 1 9.22 23.92 -14.37
CA MET A 1 10.64 23.63 -14.04
C MET A 1 10.79 22.14 -13.74
N ARG A 2 11.80 21.48 -14.33
CA ARG A 2 12.13 20.06 -14.11
C ARG A 2 13.44 19.98 -13.34
N ARG A 3 13.51 19.17 -12.29
CA ARG A 3 14.75 18.96 -11.50
C ARG A 3 15.33 17.59 -11.82
N GLU A 4 16.63 17.53 -12.08
CA GLU A 4 17.33 16.29 -12.48
C GLU A 4 18.28 15.73 -11.42
N ALA A 5 18.49 16.44 -10.32
CA ALA A 5 19.30 15.99 -9.18
C ALA A 5 18.42 15.69 -7.97
N GLY A 6 18.73 14.60 -7.25
CA GLY A 6 18.01 14.22 -6.03
C GLY A 6 18.39 15.05 -4.80
N LEU A 7 17.40 15.35 -3.96
CA LEU A 7 17.59 16.12 -2.71
C LEU A 7 18.23 15.27 -1.61
N LYS A 8 19.27 15.79 -0.96
CA LYS A 8 19.95 15.14 0.16
C LYS A 8 20.12 16.13 1.32
N GLY A 9 19.85 15.69 2.54
CA GLY A 9 20.07 16.52 3.73
C GLY A 9 19.52 15.88 5.00
N LYS A 10 19.73 16.49 6.18
CA LYS A 10 19.06 16.02 7.41
C LYS A 10 17.54 16.08 7.25
N ASN A 11 17.05 17.17 6.70
CA ASN A 11 15.68 17.33 6.26
C ASN A 11 15.70 17.68 4.76
N ALA A 12 15.12 16.81 3.94
CA ALA A 12 14.91 17.05 2.52
C ALA A 12 13.44 17.41 2.34
N PHE A 13 13.18 18.64 1.94
CA PHE A 13 11.84 19.13 1.64
C PHE A 13 11.74 19.46 0.18
N ASP A 14 10.63 19.06 -0.42
CA ASP A 14 10.29 19.45 -1.78
C ASP A 14 8.88 20.02 -1.85
N PHE A 15 8.75 21.15 -2.53
CA PHE A 15 7.50 21.86 -2.74
C PHE A 15 7.33 22.09 -4.25
N GLY A 16 6.66 21.17 -4.96
CA GLY A 16 6.14 21.45 -6.29
C GLY A 16 7.13 21.43 -7.46
N GLY A 17 6.72 20.77 -8.55
CA GLY A 17 7.35 20.87 -9.87
C GLY A 17 6.64 20.02 -10.92
N MET A 18 6.77 20.38 -12.21
CA MET A 18 6.20 19.58 -13.31
C MET A 18 6.85 18.19 -13.42
N GLY A 19 8.10 18.04 -12.98
CA GLY A 19 8.81 16.77 -13.02
C GLY A 19 10.09 16.77 -12.19
N GLN A 20 10.33 15.65 -11.50
CA GLN A 20 11.61 15.38 -10.86
C GLN A 20 12.17 14.03 -11.27
N SER A 21 13.45 13.99 -11.62
CA SER A 21 14.23 12.78 -11.73
C SER A 21 15.35 12.84 -10.68
N GLY A 22 15.24 12.02 -9.64
CA GLY A 22 16.16 12.01 -8.49
C GLY A 22 15.42 11.71 -7.19
N GLY A 23 15.91 10.73 -6.41
CA GLY A 23 15.28 10.37 -5.13
C GLY A 23 15.65 11.31 -3.98
N MET A 24 14.77 11.43 -2.99
CA MET A 24 15.00 12.20 -1.77
C MET A 24 15.64 11.34 -0.67
N LYS A 25 16.71 11.82 -0.04
CA LYS A 25 17.37 11.13 1.07
C LYS A 25 17.59 12.06 2.27
N GLY A 26 17.11 11.66 3.44
CA GLY A 26 17.36 12.40 4.68
C GLY A 26 16.87 11.71 5.93
N ARG A 27 17.05 12.30 7.11
CA ARG A 27 16.37 11.80 8.33
C ARG A 27 14.86 11.98 8.16
N ASN A 28 14.47 13.14 7.65
CA ASN A 28 13.12 13.41 7.21
C ASN A 28 13.15 13.76 5.72
N ALA A 29 12.33 13.08 4.92
CA ALA A 29 12.11 13.36 3.51
C ALA A 29 10.61 13.64 3.33
N PHE A 30 10.29 14.85 2.89
CA PHE A 30 8.92 15.33 2.72
C PHE A 30 8.76 15.89 1.33
N ASP A 31 7.74 15.42 0.64
CA ASP A 31 7.35 15.89 -0.67
C ASP A 31 5.91 16.40 -0.60
N PHE A 32 5.71 17.63 -1.05
CA PHE A 32 4.43 18.33 -1.07
C PHE A 32 3.89 18.53 -2.49
N GLY A 33 4.27 17.63 -3.40
CA GLY A 33 3.54 17.38 -4.63
C GLY A 33 4.30 17.68 -5.92
N GLY A 34 3.87 17.01 -6.98
CA GLY A 34 4.40 17.15 -8.33
C GLY A 34 3.65 16.27 -9.34
N MET A 35 3.66 16.67 -10.62
CA MET A 35 2.95 15.90 -11.66
C MET A 35 3.61 14.54 -11.93
N LYS A 36 4.94 14.49 -11.89
CA LYS A 36 5.71 13.27 -12.18
C LYS A 36 6.98 13.22 -11.34
N GLN A 37 7.22 12.08 -10.70
CA GLN A 37 8.46 11.84 -9.97
C GLN A 37 9.05 10.48 -10.31
N SER A 38 10.34 10.47 -10.62
CA SER A 38 11.14 9.26 -10.77
C SER A 38 12.28 9.28 -9.75
N GLY A 39 12.20 8.41 -8.75
CA GLY A 39 13.13 8.36 -7.63
C GLY A 39 12.43 7.95 -6.34
N GLY A 40 13.09 7.14 -5.52
CA GLY A 40 12.54 6.72 -4.23
C GLY A 40 12.88 7.67 -3.09
N MET A 41 11.99 7.76 -2.09
CA MET A 41 12.23 8.49 -0.84
C MET A 41 12.86 7.57 0.20
N LYS A 42 13.95 8.02 0.85
CA LYS A 42 14.61 7.26 1.91
C LYS A 42 14.85 8.13 3.13
N GLY A 43 14.37 7.70 4.29
CA GLY A 43 14.66 8.37 5.56
C GLY A 43 14.15 7.67 6.79
N ARG A 44 14.28 8.26 7.98
CA ARG A 44 13.55 7.76 9.16
C ARG A 44 12.06 8.00 8.96
N ASN A 45 11.72 9.16 8.43
CA ASN A 45 10.39 9.59 8.06
C ASN A 45 10.40 9.93 6.56
N ALA A 46 9.58 9.22 5.78
CA ALA A 46 9.34 9.50 4.37
C ALA A 46 7.84 9.77 4.20
N PHE A 47 7.50 10.97 3.75
CA PHE A 47 6.14 11.45 3.62
C PHE A 47 5.94 12.08 2.24
N ASP A 48 4.92 11.61 1.54
CA ASP A 48 4.51 12.17 0.26
C ASP A 48 3.06 12.62 0.34
N PHE A 49 2.82 13.87 -0.05
CA PHE A 49 1.53 14.53 -0.08
C PHE A 49 1.23 15.00 -1.52
N GLY A 50 0.58 14.14 -2.31
CA GLY A 50 -0.09 14.54 -3.56
C GLY A 50 0.79 14.58 -4.81
N GLY A 51 1.13 13.39 -5.34
CA GLY A 51 1.71 13.21 -6.68
C GLY A 51 0.75 12.56 -7.68
N MET A 52 0.71 13.05 -8.93
CA MET A 52 -0.12 12.41 -9.97
C MET A 52 0.50 11.10 -10.47
N ARG A 53 1.84 11.02 -10.55
CA ARG A 53 2.58 9.81 -10.90
C ARG A 53 3.90 9.72 -10.17
N GLN A 54 4.11 8.62 -9.46
CA GLN A 54 5.37 8.29 -8.82
C GLN A 54 5.95 6.97 -9.30
N SER A 55 7.24 6.98 -9.60
CA SER A 55 8.04 5.80 -9.89
C SER A 55 9.24 5.74 -8.94
N GLY A 56 9.14 4.92 -7.90
CA GLY A 56 10.13 4.80 -6.84
C GLY A 56 9.49 4.32 -5.55
N GLY A 57 10.23 3.56 -4.74
CA GLY A 57 9.73 3.09 -3.44
C GLY A 57 10.05 4.03 -2.30
N MET A 58 9.21 4.04 -1.26
CA MET A 58 9.44 4.75 -0.01
C MET A 58 10.04 3.80 1.03
N LYS A 59 11.16 4.21 1.65
CA LYS A 59 11.82 3.41 2.70
C LYS A 59 12.07 4.25 3.94
N GLY A 60 11.56 3.81 5.08
CA GLY A 60 11.89 4.42 6.36
C GLY A 60 11.40 3.72 7.60
N ARG A 61 11.50 4.34 8.78
CA ARG A 61 10.75 3.84 9.96
C ARG A 61 9.25 4.06 9.73
N ASN A 62 8.94 5.22 9.17
CA ASN A 62 7.63 5.72 8.82
C ASN A 62 7.64 6.04 7.32
N ALA A 63 6.78 5.38 6.54
CA ALA A 63 6.56 5.64 5.12
C ALA A 63 5.07 5.89 4.93
N PHE A 64 4.69 7.12 4.59
CA PHE A 64 3.31 7.56 4.49
C PHE A 64 3.10 8.27 3.16
N GLU A 65 2.02 7.93 2.47
CA GLU A 65 1.59 8.58 1.23
C GLU A 65 0.13 9.01 1.35
N PHE A 66 -0.17 10.17 0.79
CA PHE A 66 -1.51 10.75 0.76
C PHE A 66 -1.85 11.25 -0.65
N GLY A 67 -2.96 10.78 -1.22
CA GLY A 67 -3.57 11.35 -2.43
C GLY A 67 -2.87 11.04 -3.76
N GLY A 68 -2.08 9.96 -3.83
CA GLY A 68 -1.37 9.55 -5.06
C GLY A 68 -2.29 8.93 -6.12
N MET A 69 -2.20 9.39 -7.38
CA MET A 69 -3.06 8.84 -8.44
C MET A 69 -2.50 7.52 -9.04
N ARG A 70 -1.18 7.44 -9.20
CA ARG A 70 -0.49 6.24 -9.72
C ARG A 70 0.90 6.09 -9.10
N GLN A 71 1.16 4.95 -8.47
CA GLN A 71 2.46 4.59 -7.92
C GLN A 71 3.02 3.31 -8.54
N SER A 72 4.31 3.33 -8.87
CA SER A 72 5.12 2.15 -9.13
C SER A 72 6.34 2.11 -8.21
N GLY A 73 6.30 1.27 -7.18
CA GLY A 73 7.31 1.17 -6.15
C GLY A 73 6.73 0.64 -4.83
N GLY A 74 7.54 -0.08 -4.05
CA GLY A 74 7.09 -0.61 -2.75
C GLY A 74 7.33 0.36 -1.59
N LYS A 75 6.48 0.28 -0.57
CA LYS A 75 6.66 0.95 0.73
C LYS A 75 7.28 0.01 1.74
N LYS A 76 8.35 0.42 2.41
CA LYS A 76 9.03 -0.39 3.43
C LYS A 76 9.30 0.41 4.69
N GLY A 77 8.75 -0.02 5.83
CA GLY A 77 9.12 0.54 7.11
C GLY A 77 8.64 -0.20 8.35
N LYS A 78 8.75 0.40 9.55
CA LYS A 78 8.01 -0.14 10.71
C LYS A 78 6.51 0.13 10.51
N ASN A 79 6.21 1.31 9.99
CA ASN A 79 4.91 1.83 9.67
C ASN A 79 4.92 2.17 8.18
N ALA A 80 4.10 1.47 7.39
CA ALA A 80 3.87 1.74 5.98
C ALA A 80 2.37 2.00 5.81
N PHE A 81 2.03 3.21 5.41
CA PHE A 81 0.66 3.68 5.28
C PHE A 81 0.43 4.26 3.90
N ASP A 82 -0.72 3.96 3.33
CA ASP A 82 -1.22 4.59 2.12
C ASP A 82 -2.63 5.11 2.32
N PHE A 83 -2.91 6.31 1.83
CA PHE A 83 -4.21 6.94 1.90
C PHE A 83 -4.59 7.51 0.52
N GLY A 84 -5.62 6.95 -0.12
CA GLY A 84 -6.23 7.54 -1.32
C GLY A 84 -5.54 7.22 -2.64
N GLY A 85 -4.79 6.11 -2.71
CA GLY A 85 -4.14 5.62 -3.94
C GLY A 85 -5.12 5.09 -4.99
N MET A 86 -5.11 5.60 -6.23
CA MET A 86 -5.94 5.07 -7.33
C MET A 86 -5.37 3.79 -7.98
N ARG A 87 -4.04 3.72 -8.18
CA ARG A 87 -3.38 2.51 -8.70
C ARG A 87 -2.00 2.38 -8.12
N GLN A 88 -1.72 1.20 -7.56
CA GLN A 88 -0.43 0.90 -6.96
C GLN A 88 0.16 -0.34 -7.59
N SER A 89 1.44 -0.29 -7.96
CA SER A 89 2.23 -1.47 -8.27
C SER A 89 3.44 -1.48 -7.36
N GLY A 90 3.48 -2.41 -6.42
CA GLY A 90 4.51 -2.44 -5.39
C GLY A 90 4.10 -3.22 -4.16
N ARG A 91 5.10 -3.59 -3.37
CA ARG A 91 4.89 -4.33 -2.12
C ARG A 91 4.91 -3.39 -0.92
N MET A 92 3.88 -3.43 -0.08
CA MET A 92 3.89 -2.80 1.24
C MET A 92 4.45 -3.77 2.29
N LYS A 93 5.49 -3.35 3.01
CA LYS A 93 6.12 -4.16 4.06
C LYS A 93 6.38 -3.34 5.31
N GLY A 94 5.84 -3.79 6.44
CA GLY A 94 6.24 -3.24 7.74
C GLY A 94 5.80 -4.03 8.96
N ARG A 95 5.99 -3.50 10.17
CA ARG A 95 5.31 -4.08 11.35
C ARG A 95 3.82 -3.81 11.23
N ASN A 96 3.49 -2.61 10.80
CA ASN A 96 2.18 -2.10 10.48
C ASN A 96 2.18 -1.73 8.99
N ALA A 97 1.38 -2.43 8.20
CA ALA A 97 1.11 -2.12 6.80
C ALA A 97 -0.39 -1.84 6.71
N PHE A 98 -0.74 -0.62 6.37
CA PHE A 98 -2.11 -0.14 6.29
C PHE A 98 -2.31 0.50 4.94
N ASP A 99 -3.38 0.12 4.28
CA ASP A 99 -3.81 0.71 3.04
C ASP A 99 -5.26 1.13 3.18
N PHE A 100 -5.52 2.39 2.85
CA PHE A 100 -6.83 2.99 2.80
C PHE A 100 -7.04 3.40 1.34
N GLY A 101 -7.45 2.43 0.53
CA GLY A 101 -7.84 2.65 -0.86
C GLY A 101 -8.91 3.74 -0.93
N GLY A 102 -8.87 4.57 -1.97
CA GLY A 102 -9.91 5.58 -2.14
C GLY A 102 -11.29 4.95 -2.39
N MET A 103 -12.26 5.28 -1.54
CA MET A 103 -13.68 5.03 -1.82
C MET A 103 -14.12 5.98 -2.95
N GLY A 104 -14.09 5.54 -4.20
CA GLY A 104 -14.51 6.42 -5.30
C GLY A 104 -14.64 5.75 -6.66
N GLN A 105 -15.86 5.28 -6.95
CA GLN A 105 -16.46 5.10 -8.29
C GLN A 105 -15.65 4.32 -9.34
N SER A 106 -16.03 3.05 -9.54
CA SER A 106 -16.01 2.25 -10.80
C SER A 106 -14.74 2.21 -11.68
N GLY A 107 -13.66 2.87 -11.31
CA GLY A 107 -12.50 3.15 -12.15
C GLY A 107 -11.33 2.22 -11.92
N GLY A 108 -11.55 0.89 -11.88
CA GLY A 108 -10.47 -0.11 -11.86
C GLY A 108 -9.28 0.24 -10.97
N MET A 109 -9.54 0.40 -9.67
CA MET A 109 -8.52 0.53 -8.63
C MET A 109 -7.84 -0.82 -8.41
N GLY A 110 -6.56 -0.88 -8.77
CA GLY A 110 -5.81 -2.11 -8.79
C GLY A 110 -4.49 -1.94 -8.04
N GLN A 111 -4.27 -2.80 -7.05
CA GLN A 111 -2.98 -2.99 -6.44
C GLN A 111 -2.31 -4.24 -6.99
N SER A 112 -1.09 -4.11 -7.49
CA SER A 112 -0.25 -5.26 -7.84
C SER A 112 0.94 -5.35 -6.90
N GLY A 113 0.88 -6.28 -5.96
CA GLY A 113 1.89 -6.52 -4.93
C GLY A 113 1.28 -6.75 -3.54
N GLY A 114 1.78 -7.76 -2.82
CA GLY A 114 1.14 -8.21 -1.58
C GLY A 114 1.60 -7.51 -0.31
N MET A 115 0.71 -7.25 0.64
CA MET A 115 1.04 -6.64 1.92
C MET A 115 1.71 -7.63 2.89
N LYS A 116 2.74 -7.19 3.63
CA LYS A 116 3.37 -8.01 4.67
C LYS A 116 3.65 -7.24 5.94
N GLY A 117 3.13 -7.71 7.07
CA GLY A 117 3.52 -7.18 8.37
C GLY A 117 3.14 -7.99 9.59
N ARG A 118 3.30 -7.45 10.80
CA ARG A 118 2.64 -8.05 11.97
C ARG A 118 1.13 -7.77 11.89
N ASN A 119 0.81 -6.58 11.47
CA ASN A 119 -0.50 -6.06 11.18
C ASN A 119 -0.52 -5.66 9.69
N ALA A 120 -1.38 -6.31 8.91
CA ALA A 120 -1.65 -5.99 7.52
C ALA A 120 -3.15 -5.73 7.40
N PHE A 121 -3.52 -4.49 7.07
CA PHE A 121 -4.90 -4.05 6.97
C PHE A 121 -5.11 -3.36 5.63
N ASP A 122 -6.10 -3.81 4.87
CA ASP A 122 -6.60 -3.11 3.69
C ASP A 122 -8.05 -2.69 3.93
N PHE A 123 -8.38 -1.47 3.51
CA PHE A 123 -9.70 -0.87 3.55
C PHE A 123 -9.97 -0.23 2.18
N GLY A 124 -10.75 -0.88 1.31
CA GLY A 124 -11.29 -0.23 0.10
C GLY A 124 -10.58 -0.53 -1.24
N GLY A 125 -9.84 -1.63 -1.37
CA GLY A 125 -9.25 -2.05 -2.65
C GLY A 125 -10.22 -2.80 -3.58
N MET A 126 -10.54 -2.26 -4.77
CA MET A 126 -11.37 -2.99 -5.76
C MET A 126 -10.70 -4.27 -6.29
N LYS A 127 -9.36 -4.31 -6.40
CA LYS A 127 -8.63 -5.45 -6.98
C LYS A 127 -7.20 -5.52 -6.44
N GLN A 128 -6.86 -6.60 -5.75
CA GLN A 128 -5.50 -6.89 -5.33
C GLN A 128 -4.93 -8.12 -6.05
N SER A 129 -3.81 -7.93 -6.76
CA SER A 129 -2.96 -9.02 -7.24
C SER A 129 -1.72 -9.14 -6.33
N GLY A 130 -1.91 -9.81 -5.20
CA GLY A 130 -0.89 -10.04 -4.18
C GLY A 130 -1.52 -10.62 -2.92
N GLY A 131 -0.79 -11.45 -2.17
CA GLY A 131 -1.32 -12.01 -0.92
C GLY A 131 -0.97 -11.15 0.30
N MET A 132 -1.89 -11.06 1.26
CA MET A 132 -1.67 -10.41 2.55
C MET A 132 -1.06 -11.40 3.55
N LYS A 133 0.00 -11.01 4.25
CA LYS A 133 0.65 -11.86 5.25
C LYS A 133 0.93 -11.10 6.54
N GLY A 134 0.41 -11.60 7.66
CA GLY A 134 0.82 -11.09 8.97
C GLY A 134 0.40 -11.89 10.17
N ARG A 135 0.61 -11.38 11.39
CA ARG A 135 0.00 -12.00 12.57
C ARG A 135 -1.51 -11.73 12.53
N ASN A 136 -1.86 -10.50 12.16
CA ASN A 136 -3.17 -9.99 11.92
C ASN A 136 -3.23 -9.56 10.45
N ALA A 137 -4.09 -10.18 9.66
CA ALA A 137 -4.40 -9.83 8.28
C ALA A 137 -5.90 -9.55 8.20
N PHE A 138 -6.26 -8.35 7.79
CA PHE A 138 -7.65 -7.89 7.70
C PHE A 138 -7.86 -7.22 6.36
N ASP A 139 -8.84 -7.68 5.60
CA ASP A 139 -9.32 -7.01 4.40
C ASP A 139 -10.79 -6.63 4.57
N LEU A 140 -11.11 -5.37 4.29
CA LEU A 140 -12.43 -4.78 4.34
C LEU A 140 -12.72 -4.18 2.96
N ASP A 141 -13.76 -4.69 2.31
CA ASP A 141 -14.25 -4.25 0.99
C ASP A 141 -13.38 -4.63 -0.23
N GLY A 142 -12.48 -5.61 -0.08
CA GLY A 142 -11.73 -6.21 -1.19
C GLY A 142 -12.61 -6.93 -2.21
N MET A 143 -12.97 -6.28 -3.33
CA MET A 143 -13.84 -6.91 -4.34
C MET A 143 -13.19 -8.12 -5.03
N ARG A 144 -11.86 -8.16 -5.16
CA ARG A 144 -11.16 -9.27 -5.82
C ARG A 144 -9.70 -9.41 -5.40
N GLN A 145 -9.37 -10.49 -4.70
CA GLN A 145 -7.99 -10.87 -4.38
C GLN A 145 -7.54 -12.09 -5.20
N SER A 146 -6.42 -12.00 -5.92
CA SER A 146 -5.82 -13.18 -6.57
C SER A 146 -4.74 -13.86 -5.74
N GLY A 147 -4.26 -13.21 -4.66
CA GLY A 147 -3.32 -13.78 -3.71
C GLY A 147 -4.04 -14.30 -2.46
N GLY A 148 -3.41 -15.19 -1.70
CA GLY A 148 -3.99 -15.73 -0.47
C GLY A 148 -3.66 -14.90 0.77
N MET A 149 -4.56 -14.92 1.75
CA MET A 149 -4.38 -14.27 3.06
C MET A 149 -3.80 -15.25 4.08
N LYS A 150 -2.75 -14.87 4.80
CA LYS A 150 -2.12 -15.70 5.83
C LYS A 150 -1.87 -14.95 7.12
N GLY A 151 -2.34 -15.49 8.25
CA GLY A 151 -1.94 -15.01 9.56
C GLY A 151 -2.38 -15.84 10.74
N LYS A 152 -2.10 -15.39 11.98
CA LYS A 152 -2.73 -16.03 13.15
C LYS A 152 -4.23 -15.71 13.15
N ASN A 153 -4.52 -14.45 12.87
CA ASN A 153 -5.83 -13.86 12.69
C ASN A 153 -5.92 -13.40 11.23
N ALA A 154 -6.80 -13.98 10.44
CA ALA A 154 -7.05 -13.66 9.05
C ALA A 154 -8.55 -13.42 8.88
N PHE A 155 -8.94 -12.20 8.56
CA PHE A 155 -10.33 -11.80 8.40
C PHE A 155 -10.51 -11.14 7.05
N ASP A 156 -11.42 -11.65 6.25
CA ASP A 156 -11.82 -11.03 4.99
C ASP A 156 -13.33 -10.75 5.01
N PHE A 157 -13.69 -9.51 4.74
CA PHE A 157 -15.07 -9.05 4.61
C PHE A 157 -15.41 -8.62 3.15
N GLY A 158 -14.47 -8.76 2.21
CA GLY A 158 -14.60 -8.43 0.78
C GLY A 158 -15.29 -9.54 -0.03
N GLY A 159 -16.58 -9.38 -0.27
CA GLY A 159 -17.45 -10.48 -0.71
C GLY A 159 -17.56 -10.76 -2.22
N MET A 160 -16.47 -11.03 -2.96
CA MET A 160 -16.66 -11.44 -4.37
C MET A 160 -15.72 -12.50 -4.97
N ARG A 161 -14.42 -12.57 -4.63
CA ARG A 161 -13.51 -13.63 -5.16
C ARG A 161 -12.10 -13.61 -4.55
N GLN A 162 -11.75 -14.64 -3.78
CA GLN A 162 -10.36 -15.01 -3.48
C GLN A 162 -9.85 -16.13 -4.39
N GLY A 163 -8.70 -15.91 -5.05
CA GLY A 163 -8.01 -16.94 -5.84
C GLY A 163 -6.96 -17.75 -5.05
N GLY A 164 -6.50 -17.25 -3.90
CA GLY A 164 -5.31 -17.78 -3.22
C GLY A 164 -5.54 -18.48 -1.87
N GLY A 165 -6.78 -18.56 -1.40
CA GLY A 165 -7.19 -19.18 -0.15
C GLY A 165 -6.68 -18.48 1.13
N MET A 166 -7.42 -18.67 2.22
CA MET A 166 -7.12 -18.07 3.51
C MET A 166 -6.56 -19.11 4.50
N LYS A 167 -5.50 -18.74 5.25
CA LYS A 167 -4.90 -19.61 6.28
C LYS A 167 -4.64 -18.87 7.58
N GLY A 168 -5.12 -19.43 8.68
CA GLY A 168 -4.80 -18.96 10.02
C GLY A 168 -5.40 -19.78 11.13
N LYS A 169 -5.02 -19.47 12.38
CA LYS A 169 -5.66 -20.10 13.56
C LYS A 169 -7.11 -19.64 13.69
N ASN A 170 -7.31 -18.34 13.52
CA ASN A 170 -8.60 -17.69 13.46
C ASN A 170 -8.73 -17.14 12.03
N ALA A 171 -9.37 -17.91 11.14
CA ALA A 171 -9.64 -17.51 9.78
C ALA A 171 -11.16 -17.33 9.61
N PHE A 172 -11.59 -16.15 9.17
CA PHE A 172 -13.00 -15.83 8.95
C PHE A 172 -13.17 -15.09 7.63
N GLU A 173 -13.99 -15.64 6.74
CA GLU A 173 -14.29 -15.07 5.42
C GLU A 173 -15.80 -14.80 5.35
N PHE A 174 -16.18 -13.57 5.04
CA PHE A 174 -17.55 -13.18 4.77
C PHE A 174 -17.71 -12.98 3.26
N ASP A 175 -18.19 -14.02 2.57
CA ASP A 175 -18.55 -13.93 1.16
C ASP A 175 -20.01 -13.49 1.04
N GLY A 176 -20.25 -12.26 0.58
CA GLY A 176 -21.54 -11.56 0.59
C GLY A 176 -22.68 -12.22 -0.20
N MET A 177 -22.53 -13.47 -0.67
CA MET A 177 -23.61 -14.22 -1.30
C MET A 177 -23.78 -15.69 -0.88
N LYS A 178 -22.85 -16.36 -0.17
CA LYS A 178 -23.07 -17.72 0.35
C LYS A 178 -22.21 -17.96 1.58
N GLY A 179 -22.83 -17.99 2.75
CA GLY A 179 -22.20 -18.46 3.98
C GLY A 179 -21.74 -19.91 3.84
N LYS A 180 -20.48 -20.12 3.46
CA LYS A 180 -19.81 -21.42 3.60
C LYS A 180 -18.87 -21.32 4.78
N ASN A 181 -19.23 -21.99 5.86
CA ASN A 181 -18.40 -22.13 7.04
C ASN A 181 -17.24 -23.08 6.70
N SER A 182 -16.13 -22.57 6.17
CA SER A 182 -14.94 -23.39 5.91
C SER A 182 -14.02 -23.38 7.14
N THR A 183 -14.38 -24.16 8.15
CA THR A 183 -13.42 -24.65 9.14
C THR A 183 -12.72 -25.88 8.55
N SER A 184 -11.49 -25.70 8.05
CA SER A 184 -10.55 -26.81 7.96
C SER A 184 -9.35 -26.51 8.84
N CYS A 185 -9.42 -26.98 10.09
CA CYS A 185 -8.25 -27.11 10.95
C CYS A 185 -7.38 -28.26 10.42
N SER A 186 -6.09 -28.00 10.23
CA SER A 186 -5.03 -29.01 10.22
C SER A 186 -3.82 -28.43 10.93
#